data_AF-J5HD40-F1
#
_entry.id   AF-J5HD40-F1
#
_cell.length_a   1.000
_cell.length_b   1.000
_cell.length_c   1.000
_cell.angle_alpha   90.00
_cell.angle_beta   90.00
_cell.angle_gamma   90.00
#
_symmetry.space_group_name_H-M   'P 1'
#
loop_
_entity.id
_entity.type
_entity.pdbx_description
1 polymer ?
#
loop_
_entity_poly.entity_id
_entity_poly.type
_entity_poly.pdbx_seq_one_letter_code
_entity_poly.pdbx_strand_id
1 'polypeptide(L)'
;MENMTDIVNKKIKHFKAIEFIKSDIAKSVIIMGVATLVSGFAFLTSTLLIVGLPAPFAVLFTTVVLPALVSNVVIGTFVCKAILVATKNKITVV
;
A
#
# COMPACT_ATOMS: atom_id res chain seq x y z
N MET A 1 30.77 -12.21 21.68
CA MET A 1 30.35 -13.37 20.86
C MET A 1 28.83 -13.35 20.82
N GLU A 2 28.24 -12.91 19.70
CA GLU A 2 26.79 -12.92 19.51
C GLU A 2 26.31 -14.38 19.47
N ASN A 3 25.30 -14.72 20.28
CA ASN A 3 24.91 -16.10 20.50
C ASN A 3 24.20 -16.66 19.25
N MET A 4 24.47 -17.91 18.92
CA MET A 4 23.99 -18.57 17.70
C MET A 4 22.45 -18.57 17.61
N THR A 5 21.76 -18.47 18.75
CA THR A 5 20.31 -18.32 18.88
C THR A 5 19.77 -16.96 18.42
N ASP A 6 20.51 -15.86 18.63
CA ASP A 6 20.08 -14.50 18.25
C ASP A 6 20.10 -14.29 16.74
N ILE A 7 21.08 -14.88 16.05
CA ILE A 7 21.21 -14.83 14.58
C ILE A 7 20.02 -15.56 13.93
N VAL A 8 19.62 -16.71 14.47
CA VAL A 8 18.48 -17.49 13.96
C VAL A 8 17.17 -16.73 14.15
N ASN A 9 16.93 -16.15 15.33
CA ASN A 9 15.69 -15.44 15.62
C ASN A 9 15.55 -14.13 14.80
N LYS A 10 16.66 -13.43 14.55
CA LYS A 10 16.73 -12.24 13.70
C LYS A 10 16.40 -12.53 12.22
N LYS A 11 16.82 -13.70 11.73
CA LYS A 11 16.54 -14.19 10.36
C LYS A 11 15.08 -14.63 10.20
N ILE A 12 14.51 -15.28 11.23
CA ILE A 12 13.10 -15.69 11.28
C ILE A 12 12.16 -14.48 11.36
N LYS A 13 12.52 -13.41 12.09
CA LYS A 13 11.71 -12.19 12.18
C LYS A 13 11.50 -11.50 10.83
N HIS A 14 12.52 -11.51 9.97
CA HIS A 14 12.39 -11.01 8.59
C HIS A 14 11.52 -11.92 7.71
N PHE A 15 11.55 -13.24 7.94
CA PHE A 15 10.68 -14.19 7.23
C PHE A 15 9.20 -14.04 7.62
N LYS A 16 8.92 -13.74 8.89
CA LYS A 16 7.53 -13.54 9.39
C LYS A 16 6.84 -12.30 8.79
N ALA A 17 7.61 -11.27 8.43
CA ALA A 17 7.07 -10.10 7.73
C ALA A 17 6.61 -10.44 6.29
N ILE A 18 7.29 -11.37 5.62
CA ILE A 18 6.89 -11.91 4.31
C ILE A 18 5.63 -12.79 4.44
N GLU A 19 5.45 -13.46 5.57
CA GLU A 19 4.27 -14.29 5.84
C GLU A 19 2.98 -13.46 5.99
N PHE A 20 3.07 -12.24 6.55
CA PHE A 20 1.93 -11.29 6.61
C PHE A 20 1.47 -10.84 5.22
N ILE A 21 2.42 -10.72 4.26
CA ILE A 21 2.17 -10.42 2.85
C ILE A 21 1.46 -11.58 2.14
N LYS A 22 1.32 -12.76 2.74
CA LYS A 22 0.59 -13.89 2.13
C LYS A 22 -0.93 -13.66 2.12
N SER A 23 -1.46 -12.76 2.94
CA SER A 23 -2.87 -12.38 2.91
C SER A 23 -3.17 -11.44 1.73
N ASP A 24 -4.20 -11.75 0.94
CA ASP A 24 -4.60 -10.94 -0.23
C ASP A 24 -4.88 -9.47 0.15
N ILE A 25 -5.32 -9.24 1.39
CA ILE A 25 -5.57 -7.92 1.96
C ILE A 25 -4.27 -7.16 2.18
N ALA A 26 -3.23 -7.77 2.75
CA ALA A 26 -1.95 -7.10 2.98
C ALA A 26 -1.25 -6.74 1.65
N LYS A 27 -1.32 -7.63 0.65
CA LYS A 27 -0.82 -7.32 -0.70
C LYS A 27 -1.56 -6.13 -1.30
N SER A 28 -2.89 -6.14 -1.21
CA SER A 28 -3.72 -5.05 -1.72
C SER A 28 -3.36 -3.71 -1.07
N VAL A 29 -3.20 -3.65 0.25
CA VAL A 29 -2.79 -2.41 0.96
C VAL A 29 -1.46 -1.87 0.45
N ILE A 30 -0.46 -2.73 0.29
CA ILE A 30 0.86 -2.33 -0.19
C ILE A 30 0.78 -1.83 -1.62
N ILE A 31 0.07 -2.55 -2.50
CA ILE A 31 -0.13 -2.16 -3.90
C ILE A 31 -0.86 -0.82 -3.96
N MET A 32 -1.94 -0.63 -3.21
CA MET A 32 -2.71 0.62 -3.15
C MET A 32 -1.85 1.79 -2.70
N GLY A 33 -1.02 1.55 -1.68
CA GLY A 33 -0.10 2.54 -1.13
C GLY A 33 0.93 2.97 -2.17
N VAL A 34 1.66 2.01 -2.73
CA VAL A 34 2.69 2.26 -3.75
C VAL A 34 2.06 2.90 -5.00
N ALA A 35 0.92 2.40 -5.46
CA ALA A 35 0.22 2.93 -6.62
C ALA A 35 -0.20 4.40 -6.41
N THR A 36 -0.65 4.76 -5.20
CA THR A 36 -1.02 6.16 -4.89
C THR A 36 0.20 7.07 -4.84
N LEU A 37 1.31 6.61 -4.24
CA LEU A 37 2.54 7.41 -4.20
C LEU A 37 3.12 7.63 -5.61
N VAL A 38 3.21 6.57 -6.40
CA VAL A 38 3.77 6.63 -7.76
C VAL A 38 2.89 7.49 -8.66
N SER A 39 1.57 7.29 -8.64
CA SER A 39 0.64 8.09 -9.46
C SER A 39 0.58 9.55 -9.00
N GLY A 40 0.56 9.82 -7.69
CA GLY A 40 0.59 11.17 -7.14
C GLY A 40 1.89 11.92 -7.48
N PHE A 41 3.03 11.23 -7.37
CA PHE A 41 4.33 11.81 -7.75
C PHE A 41 4.41 12.10 -9.26
N ALA A 42 3.98 11.15 -10.10
CA ALA A 42 3.94 11.33 -11.54
C ALA A 42 3.00 12.49 -11.93
N PHE A 43 1.83 12.60 -11.30
CA PHE A 43 0.88 13.69 -11.52
C PHE A 43 1.50 15.05 -11.17
N LEU A 44 2.02 15.23 -9.95
CA LEU A 44 2.60 16.50 -9.53
C LEU A 44 3.84 16.89 -10.35
N THR A 45 4.67 15.92 -10.71
CA THR A 45 5.83 16.16 -11.60
C THR A 45 5.37 16.59 -12.98
N SER A 46 4.32 15.97 -13.53
CA SER A 46 3.77 16.34 -14.83
C SER A 46 3.17 17.75 -14.79
N THR A 47 2.41 18.09 -13.74
CA THR A 47 1.86 19.44 -13.56
C THR A 47 2.98 20.47 -13.41
N LEU A 48 4.06 20.14 -12.70
CA LEU A 48 5.21 21.02 -12.52
C LEU A 48 5.85 21.41 -13.86
N LEU A 49 5.99 20.45 -14.77
CA LEU A 49 6.66 20.66 -16.05
C LEU A 49 5.77 21.27 -17.12
N ILE A 50 4.47 20.95 -17.14
CA ILE A 50 3.57 21.29 -18.25
C ILE A 50 2.76 22.56 -17.97
N VAL A 51 2.15 22.66 -16.79
CA VAL A 51 1.15 23.71 -16.47
C VAL A 51 1.69 24.70 -15.44
N GLY A 52 2.72 24.30 -14.69
CA GLY A 52 3.18 25.02 -13.50
C GLY A 52 2.33 24.65 -12.27
N LEU A 53 2.97 24.65 -11.11
CA LEU A 53 2.36 24.25 -9.85
C LEU A 53 1.77 25.48 -9.13
N PRO A 54 0.50 25.45 -8.69
CA PRO A 54 -0.12 26.58 -7.98
C PRO A 54 0.45 26.80 -6.58
N ALA A 55 1.17 25.82 -6.04
CA ALA A 55 1.81 25.85 -4.74
C ALA A 55 3.09 24.98 -4.79
N PRO A 56 3.99 25.06 -3.80
CA PRO A 56 5.18 24.23 -3.77
C PRO A 56 4.85 22.73 -3.79
N PHE A 57 5.69 21.93 -4.46
CA PHE A 57 5.51 20.49 -4.61
C PHE A 57 5.28 19.79 -3.26
N ALA A 58 6.09 20.13 -2.25
CA ALA A 58 5.99 19.53 -0.92
C ALA A 58 4.63 19.78 -0.25
N VAL A 59 4.04 20.97 -0.45
CA VAL A 59 2.72 21.30 0.09
C VAL A 59 1.67 20.42 -0.58
N LEU A 60 1.60 20.40 -1.90
CA LEU A 60 0.63 19.59 -2.64
C LEU A 60 0.79 18.09 -2.37
N PHE A 61 2.02 17.60 -2.26
CA PHE A 61 2.27 16.20 -1.92
C PHE A 61 1.76 15.86 -0.52
N THR A 62 2.03 16.70 0.47
CA THR A 62 1.62 16.45 1.86
C THR A 62 0.14 16.70 2.12
N THR A 63 -0.51 17.60 1.38
CA THR A 63 -1.93 17.94 1.59
C THR A 63 -2.88 17.19 0.66
N VAL A 64 -2.38 16.64 -0.45
CA VAL A 64 -3.22 15.91 -1.42
C VAL A 64 -2.82 14.44 -1.48
N VAL A 65 -1.53 14.14 -1.71
CA VAL A 65 -1.08 12.75 -1.94
C VAL A 65 -1.09 11.94 -0.65
N LEU A 66 -0.60 12.49 0.47
CA LEU A 66 -0.62 11.76 1.75
C LEU A 66 -2.05 11.52 2.28
N PRO A 67 -3.00 12.48 2.26
CA PRO A 67 -4.38 12.19 2.61
C PRO A 67 -5.04 11.20 1.65
N ALA A 68 -4.78 11.30 0.34
CA ALA A 68 -5.27 10.35 -0.64
C ALA A 68 -4.71 8.93 -0.41
N LEU A 69 -3.45 8.81 -0.01
CA LEU A 69 -2.84 7.53 0.38
C LEU A 69 -3.62 6.88 1.50
N VAL A 70 -3.88 7.64 2.57
CA VAL A 70 -4.63 7.16 3.74
C VAL A 70 -6.05 6.74 3.34
N SER A 71 -6.77 7.59 2.60
CA SER A 71 -8.13 7.27 2.16
C SER A 71 -8.18 6.05 1.25
N ASN A 72 -7.25 5.95 0.28
CA ASN A 72 -7.20 4.86 -0.68
C ASN A 72 -6.88 3.53 0.00
N VAL A 73 -5.99 3.53 1.00
CA VAL A 73 -5.72 2.34 1.80
C VAL A 73 -6.97 1.91 2.56
N VAL A 74 -7.64 2.83 3.28
CA VAL A 74 -8.84 2.51 4.08
C VAL A 74 -9.97 1.99 3.18
N ILE A 75 -10.33 2.74 2.14
CA ILE A 75 -11.39 2.38 1.19
C ILE A 75 -11.01 1.09 0.46
N GLY A 76 -9.76 0.98 0.02
CA GLY A 76 -9.22 -0.19 -0.65
C GLY A 76 -9.33 -1.47 0.19
N THR A 77 -9.01 -1.41 1.48
CA THR A 77 -9.23 -2.55 2.38
C THR A 77 -10.70 -2.90 2.54
N PHE A 78 -11.58 -1.90 2.63
CA PHE A 78 -13.01 -2.13 2.73
C PHE A 78 -13.55 -2.81 1.47
N VAL A 79 -13.17 -2.31 0.29
CA VAL A 79 -13.54 -2.87 -1.01
C VAL A 79 -13.00 -4.29 -1.17
N CYS A 80 -11.73 -4.56 -0.82
CA CYS A 80 -11.19 -5.92 -0.87
C CYS A 80 -11.97 -6.89 0.03
N LYS A 81 -12.38 -6.46 1.23
CA LYS A 81 -13.25 -7.28 2.09
C LYS A 81 -14.62 -7.51 1.46
N ALA A 82 -15.24 -6.47 0.90
CA ALA A 82 -16.53 -6.58 0.22
C ALA A 82 -16.46 -7.55 -0.97
N ILE A 83 -15.40 -7.48 -1.79
CA ILE A 83 -15.17 -8.40 -2.91
C ILE A 83 -14.96 -9.82 -2.41
N LEU A 84 -14.17 -10.03 -1.35
CA LEU A 84 -13.96 -11.37 -0.79
C LEU A 84 -15.28 -11.99 -0.30
N VAL A 85 -16.16 -11.20 0.33
CA VAL A 85 -17.49 -11.66 0.77
C VAL A 85 -18.39 -11.95 -0.44
N ALA A 86 -18.42 -11.07 -1.44
CA ALA A 86 -19.24 -11.25 -2.65
C ALA A 86 -18.78 -12.45 -3.50
N THR A 87 -17.47 -12.69 -3.58
CA THR A 87 -16.88 -13.79 -4.36
C THR A 87 -16.94 -15.13 -3.62
N LYS A 88 -16.94 -15.14 -2.28
CA LYS A 88 -17.05 -16.37 -1.46
C LYS A 88 -18.27 -17.22 -1.83
N ASN A 89 -19.36 -16.58 -2.28
CA ASN A 89 -20.60 -17.27 -2.65
C ASN A 89 -20.59 -17.89 -4.06
N LYS A 90 -19.59 -17.59 -4.91
CA LYS A 90 -19.51 -18.10 -6.30
C LYS A 90 -18.65 -19.36 -6.45
N ILE A 91 -17.93 -19.78 -5.41
CA ILE A 91 -17.03 -20.96 -5.46
C ILE A 91 -17.71 -22.22 -4.88
N THR A 92 -18.77 -22.09 -4.07
CA THR A 92 -19.50 -23.22 -3.45
C THR A 92 -20.68 -23.73 -4.30
N VAL A 93 -20.87 -23.17 -5.50
CA VAL A 93 -21.83 -23.67 -6.51
C VAL A 93 -21.08 -24.41 -7.62
N VAL A 94 -20.29 -25.42 -7.26
CA VAL A 94 -19.84 -26.51 -8.16
C VAL A 94 -19.73 -27.79 -7.34
#